data_AF-A0A2P6V6U6-F1
#
_entry.id   AF-A0A2P6V6U6-F1
#
_cell.length_a   1.000
_cell.length_b   1.000
_cell.length_c   1.000
_cell.angle_alpha   90.00
_cell.angle_beta   90.00
_cell.angle_gamma   90.00
#
_symmetry.space_group_name_H-M   'P 1'
#
loop_
_entity.id
_entity.type
_entity.pdbx_description
1 polymer ?
#
loop_
_entity_poly.entity_id
_entity_poly.type
_entity_poly.pdbx_seq_one_letter_code
_entity_poly.pdbx_strand_id
1 'polypeptide(L)'
;MSLLAVASSSRLGSAAQGRSARAALPSRPPCRHACTVVRCQAQRPRTAARAAAVEAPRAPPGKELASNGGGQRLVRFGFPKGSLQKSTEDLFDRAGFKVKISERGYFPSIDDQELQMVLFRSQGISRYVEDGVLDCGICRHDWVVENGADVVEVCELCYSKATSNPACWVLAVPEASPVQRPEDLAGTIVASELVNTTRKYFADRGIAVKKVEYSWGATEVKASLPGVGGIVDITETGSSLKANNLRVVDTILASTTRLVANKAAWADPAKRTKIEDVALLLQGAIAGKQKVGLKMNLPASRLGEVSALLPLKQSPTVSHLVNSEFLAVEVIVDEQLARDLIPQCKRLGASGIFTYNINVIIH
;
A
#
# COMPACT_ATOMS: atom_id res chain seq x y z
N MET A 1 48.60 -51.37 25.11
CA MET A 1 47.31 -51.78 25.71
C MET A 1 46.24 -51.48 24.67
N SER A 2 46.04 -52.43 23.75
CA SER A 2 44.82 -53.27 23.64
C SER A 2 43.66 -52.50 23.02
N LEU A 3 43.39 -52.70 21.71
CA LEU A 3 42.43 -53.69 21.16
C LEU A 3 40.99 -53.40 21.66
N LEU A 4 39.95 -53.26 20.84
CA LEU A 4 39.50 -54.15 19.76
C LEU A 4 38.62 -53.43 18.73
N ALA A 5 38.75 -53.87 17.48
CA ALA A 5 37.76 -53.75 16.42
C ALA A 5 36.67 -54.81 16.56
N VAL A 6 35.45 -54.53 16.07
CA VAL A 6 34.60 -55.55 15.42
C VAL A 6 33.88 -54.90 14.23
N ALA A 7 34.15 -55.46 13.06
CA ALA A 7 33.41 -55.28 11.82
C ALA A 7 32.48 -56.50 11.62
N SER A 8 31.38 -56.32 10.89
CA SER A 8 30.82 -57.30 9.93
C SER A 8 29.58 -56.67 9.25
N SER A 9 29.60 -56.32 7.96
CA SER A 9 29.48 -57.15 6.74
C SER A 9 28.20 -58.00 6.73
N SER A 10 27.23 -57.74 5.86
CA SER A 10 27.07 -58.35 4.52
C SER A 10 25.56 -58.30 4.17
N ARG A 11 24.99 -58.47 2.97
CA ARG A 11 25.34 -58.57 1.54
C ARG A 11 23.96 -58.65 0.80
N LEU A 12 23.94 -58.21 -0.46
CA LEU A 12 23.25 -58.80 -1.63
C LEU A 12 21.71 -58.88 -1.76
N GLY A 13 21.23 -58.55 -2.97
CA GLY A 13 19.96 -58.98 -3.57
C GLY A 13 19.30 -57.90 -4.46
N SER A 14 19.67 -57.74 -5.74
CA SER A 14 19.02 -58.35 -6.95
C SER A 14 17.57 -57.85 -7.17
N ALA A 15 17.32 -56.91 -8.09
CA ALA A 15 17.01 -57.10 -9.53
C ALA A 15 15.66 -57.78 -9.85
N ALA A 16 14.73 -57.03 -10.46
CA ALA A 16 13.67 -57.45 -11.42
C ALA A 16 12.90 -56.18 -11.87
N GLN A 17 13.02 -55.71 -13.11
CA GLN A 17 12.25 -56.10 -14.32
C GLN A 17 10.76 -55.71 -14.32
N GLY A 18 10.35 -55.00 -15.37
CA GLY A 18 8.95 -54.76 -15.77
C GLY A 18 8.79 -53.48 -16.62
N ARG A 19 9.18 -53.47 -17.90
CA ARG A 19 8.29 -53.60 -19.09
C ARG A 19 7.12 -52.59 -19.07
N SER A 20 7.19 -51.53 -19.89
CA SER A 20 6.71 -51.47 -21.29
C SER A 20 5.20 -51.27 -21.44
N ALA A 21 4.80 -50.08 -21.90
CA ALA A 21 3.80 -49.93 -22.97
C ALA A 21 3.86 -48.51 -23.57
N ARG A 22 4.51 -48.39 -24.73
CA ARG A 22 4.21 -47.33 -25.71
C ARG A 22 2.82 -47.64 -26.29
N ALA A 23 1.90 -46.68 -26.23
CA ALA A 23 0.71 -46.69 -27.06
C ALA A 23 0.86 -45.64 -28.16
N ALA A 24 0.92 -46.11 -29.40
CA ALA A 24 0.93 -45.30 -30.60
C ALA A 24 -0.50 -44.83 -30.96
N LEU A 25 -0.54 -43.70 -31.65
CA LEU A 25 -1.68 -42.91 -32.15
C LEU A 25 -2.74 -43.72 -32.93
N PRO A 26 -3.89 -43.09 -33.18
CA PRO A 26 -4.28 -42.92 -34.58
C PRO A 26 -4.43 -41.46 -35.00
N SER A 27 -3.93 -41.22 -36.22
CA SER A 27 -3.91 -40.00 -37.01
C SER A 27 -5.31 -39.51 -37.39
N ARG A 28 -5.53 -38.19 -37.27
CA ARG A 28 -6.71 -37.50 -37.85
C ARG A 28 -6.41 -37.06 -39.29
N PRO A 29 -7.35 -37.21 -40.23
CA PRO A 29 -7.18 -36.80 -41.62
C PRO A 29 -7.28 -35.27 -41.80
N PRO A 30 -6.70 -34.70 -42.88
CA PRO A 30 -6.58 -33.26 -43.07
C PRO A 30 -7.88 -32.63 -43.59
N CYS A 31 -8.32 -31.55 -42.96
CA CYS A 31 -9.34 -30.66 -43.51
C CYS A 31 -8.72 -29.80 -44.63
N ARG A 32 -9.03 -30.16 -45.87
CA ARG A 32 -8.96 -29.24 -47.02
C ARG A 32 -10.18 -28.34 -46.94
N HIS A 33 -10.02 -27.01 -46.91
CA HIS A 33 -10.97 -26.09 -47.54
C HIS A 33 -10.24 -24.80 -47.94
N ALA A 34 -10.60 -24.36 -49.15
CA ALA A 34 -9.99 -23.38 -50.02
C ALA A 34 -9.58 -22.05 -49.39
N CYS A 35 -8.36 -21.65 -49.74
CA CYS A 35 -7.87 -20.29 -49.70
C CYS A 35 -8.42 -19.56 -50.94
N THR A 36 -9.40 -18.68 -50.76
CA THR A 36 -9.87 -17.79 -51.84
C THR A 36 -9.13 -16.47 -51.75
N VAL A 37 -8.17 -16.31 -52.66
CA VAL A 37 -7.43 -15.07 -52.90
C VAL A 37 -8.38 -14.05 -53.52
N VAL A 38 -8.84 -13.06 -52.75
CA VAL A 38 -9.42 -11.84 -53.32
C VAL A 38 -8.32 -10.81 -53.47
N ARG A 39 -7.85 -10.68 -54.71
CA ARG A 39 -7.10 -9.53 -55.21
C ARG A 39 -8.06 -8.33 -55.20
N CYS A 40 -7.75 -7.29 -54.44
CA CYS A 40 -8.33 -5.98 -54.68
C CYS A 40 -7.26 -4.89 -54.56
N GLN A 41 -7.36 -3.94 -55.47
CA GLN A 41 -6.27 -3.14 -56.02
C GLN A 41 -5.83 -2.01 -55.09
N ALA A 42 -4.56 -1.63 -55.25
CA ALA A 42 -3.96 -0.45 -54.65
C ALA A 42 -4.64 0.83 -55.14
N GLN A 43 -5.03 1.70 -54.20
CA GLN A 43 -5.22 3.13 -54.46
C GLN A 43 -4.55 3.95 -53.33
N ARG A 44 -3.74 4.93 -53.74
CA ARG A 44 -2.97 5.88 -52.93
C ARG A 44 -3.86 7.07 -52.47
N PRO A 45 -3.40 7.90 -51.52
CA PRO A 45 -4.24 8.48 -50.48
C PRO A 45 -4.89 9.81 -50.86
N ARG A 46 -6.05 10.10 -50.26
CA ARG A 46 -6.66 11.43 -50.23
C ARG A 46 -6.83 11.90 -48.79
N THR A 47 -6.05 12.95 -48.47
CA THR A 47 -6.40 14.12 -47.65
C THR A 47 -7.11 13.94 -46.31
N ALA A 48 -6.43 14.44 -45.27
CA ALA A 48 -6.92 14.69 -43.91
C ALA A 48 -8.24 15.49 -43.89
N ALA A 49 -9.23 14.98 -43.16
CA ALA A 49 -10.37 15.76 -42.68
C ALA A 49 -10.90 15.15 -41.37
N ARG A 50 -10.73 15.92 -40.29
CA ARG A 50 -11.41 15.91 -38.97
C ARG A 50 -12.07 14.60 -38.52
N ALA A 51 -11.43 13.92 -37.57
CA ALA A 51 -12.10 12.95 -36.70
C ALA A 51 -13.14 13.68 -35.83
N ALA A 52 -14.41 13.37 -36.03
CA ALA A 52 -15.45 13.66 -35.06
C ALA A 52 -15.16 12.84 -33.79
N ALA A 53 -15.18 13.50 -32.63
CA ALA A 53 -15.06 12.84 -31.34
C ALA A 53 -16.21 11.83 -31.20
N VAL A 54 -15.89 10.54 -31.21
CA VAL A 54 -16.82 9.49 -30.83
C VAL A 54 -16.99 9.60 -29.32
N GLU A 55 -18.15 10.08 -28.87
CA GLU A 55 -18.52 10.05 -27.45
C GLU A 55 -18.38 8.62 -26.92
N ALA A 56 -17.61 8.46 -25.85
CA ALA A 56 -17.50 7.20 -25.15
C ALA A 56 -18.90 6.75 -24.67
N PRO A 57 -19.24 5.46 -24.78
CA PRO A 57 -20.54 4.97 -24.35
C PRO A 57 -20.72 5.22 -22.86
N ARG A 58 -21.82 5.90 -22.50
CA ARG A 58 -22.21 6.12 -21.11
C ARG A 58 -22.36 4.78 -20.41
N ALA A 59 -21.74 4.65 -19.24
CA ALA A 59 -21.90 3.48 -18.38
C ALA A 59 -23.40 3.19 -18.16
N PRO A 60 -23.83 1.91 -18.17
CA PRO A 60 -25.21 1.57 -17.87
C PRO A 60 -25.57 2.07 -16.47
N PRO A 61 -26.81 2.53 -16.22
CA PRO A 61 -27.22 2.99 -14.91
C PRO A 61 -27.04 1.84 -13.91
N GLY A 62 -26.06 1.98 -13.03
CA GLY A 62 -25.86 1.07 -11.92
C GLY A 62 -27.09 1.09 -11.02
N LYS A 63 -27.44 -0.05 -10.43
CA LYS A 63 -28.49 -0.08 -9.38
C LYS A 63 -28.11 0.96 -8.32
N GLU A 64 -28.96 1.96 -8.19
CA GLU A 64 -28.82 3.02 -7.18
C GLU A 64 -28.67 2.34 -5.82
N LEU A 65 -27.55 2.63 -5.15
CA LEU A 65 -27.26 2.06 -3.84
C LEU A 65 -28.34 2.52 -2.88
N ALA A 66 -29.24 1.60 -2.51
CA ALA A 66 -30.39 1.87 -1.67
C ALA A 66 -30.03 2.76 -0.47
N SER A 67 -30.54 3.99 -0.50
CA SER A 67 -30.39 5.00 0.54
C SER A 67 -31.35 4.67 1.68
N ASN A 68 -30.95 3.79 2.59
CA ASN A 68 -31.60 3.70 3.89
C ASN A 68 -31.05 4.81 4.79
N GLY A 69 -31.82 5.90 4.94
CA GLY A 69 -31.55 7.02 5.84
C GLY A 69 -31.57 8.37 5.13
N GLY A 70 -32.48 9.27 5.52
CA GLY A 70 -32.81 10.54 4.85
C GLY A 70 -31.77 11.68 4.92
N GLY A 71 -30.48 11.37 4.85
CA GLY A 71 -29.42 12.35 4.61
C GLY A 71 -28.94 12.27 3.15
N GLN A 72 -28.69 13.40 2.50
CA GLN A 72 -28.06 13.39 1.18
C GLN A 72 -26.62 12.90 1.30
N ARG A 73 -26.36 11.70 0.78
CA ARG A 73 -25.00 11.15 0.67
C ARG A 73 -24.25 11.96 -0.38
N LEU A 74 -23.30 12.78 0.07
CA LEU A 74 -22.59 13.73 -0.77
C LEU A 74 -21.39 13.09 -1.50
N VAL A 75 -20.62 12.25 -0.81
CA VAL A 75 -19.35 11.69 -1.31
C VAL A 75 -19.35 10.16 -1.23
N ARG A 76 -19.15 9.50 -2.36
CA ARG A 76 -18.88 8.05 -2.46
C ARG A 76 -17.39 7.79 -2.26
N PHE A 77 -17.06 7.15 -1.16
CA PHE A 77 -15.70 6.92 -0.68
C PHE A 77 -15.25 5.47 -0.89
N GLY A 78 -14.16 5.27 -1.62
CA GLY A 78 -13.49 3.98 -1.78
C GLY A 78 -12.64 3.63 -0.56
N PHE A 79 -13.11 2.69 0.26
CA PHE A 79 -12.39 2.19 1.42
C PHE A 79 -11.55 0.96 1.02
N PRO A 80 -10.25 0.90 1.39
CA PRO A 80 -9.37 -0.20 0.99
C PRO A 80 -9.68 -1.48 1.77
N LYS A 81 -9.90 -2.57 1.04
CA LYS A 81 -10.01 -3.93 1.55
C LYS A 81 -8.65 -4.64 1.55
N GLY A 82 -8.42 -5.55 2.48
CA GLY A 82 -7.22 -6.40 2.54
C GLY A 82 -6.17 -5.85 3.50
N SER A 83 -4.90 -5.81 3.07
CA SER A 83 -3.75 -5.51 3.93
C SER A 83 -3.79 -4.13 4.60
N LEU A 84 -4.38 -3.13 3.95
CA LEU A 84 -4.54 -1.78 4.49
C LEU A 84 -5.84 -1.57 5.28
N GLN A 85 -6.75 -2.54 5.28
CA GLN A 85 -8.09 -2.32 5.81
C GLN A 85 -8.05 -1.96 7.29
N LYS A 86 -7.38 -2.78 8.11
CA LYS A 86 -7.33 -2.57 9.56
C LYS A 86 -6.61 -1.27 9.94
N SER A 87 -5.49 -0.96 9.30
CA SER A 87 -4.76 0.28 9.55
C SER A 87 -5.55 1.52 9.10
N THR A 88 -6.39 1.39 8.06
CA THR A 88 -7.30 2.47 7.64
C THR A 88 -8.48 2.61 8.61
N GLU A 89 -9.06 1.51 9.10
CA GLU A 89 -10.09 1.55 10.16
C GLU A 89 -9.56 2.27 11.40
N ASP A 90 -8.37 1.90 11.88
CA ASP A 90 -7.75 2.52 13.06
C ASP A 90 -7.44 4.01 12.81
N LEU A 91 -7.07 4.39 11.58
CA LEU A 91 -6.84 5.78 11.21
C LEU A 91 -8.13 6.61 11.24
N PHE A 92 -9.22 6.08 10.69
CA PHE A 92 -10.54 6.73 10.75
C PHE A 92 -11.03 6.86 12.20
N ASP A 93 -10.85 5.82 13.02
CA ASP A 93 -11.24 5.84 14.43
C ASP A 93 -10.53 6.98 15.20
N ARG A 94 -9.22 7.14 14.96
CA ARG A 94 -8.42 8.24 15.53
C ARG A 94 -8.82 9.61 14.99
N ALA A 95 -9.21 9.69 13.71
CA ALA A 95 -9.72 10.91 13.10
C ALA A 95 -11.13 11.29 13.59
N GLY A 96 -11.77 10.44 14.41
CA GLY A 96 -13.08 10.70 15.01
C GLY A 96 -14.25 10.04 14.27
N PHE A 97 -14.00 9.19 13.28
CA PHE A 97 -15.03 8.50 12.50
C PHE A 97 -15.16 7.03 12.93
N LYS A 98 -16.39 6.58 13.21
CA LYS A 98 -16.69 5.18 13.52
C LYS A 98 -17.13 4.43 12.28
N VAL A 99 -16.16 3.79 11.64
CA VAL A 99 -16.40 2.88 10.51
C VAL A 99 -16.69 1.47 11.03
N LYS A 100 -17.81 0.87 10.62
CA LYS A 100 -18.19 -0.51 10.94
C LYS A 100 -18.27 -1.34 9.68
N ILE A 101 -17.47 -2.40 9.63
CA ILE A 101 -17.39 -3.33 8.51
C ILE A 101 -17.94 -4.67 8.95
N SER A 102 -19.00 -5.15 8.30
CA SER A 102 -19.49 -6.51 8.53
C SER A 102 -18.61 -7.52 7.76
N GLU A 103 -18.45 -8.73 8.30
CA GLU A 103 -17.53 -9.74 7.74
C GLU A 103 -17.76 -10.05 6.25
N ARG A 104 -19.03 -9.97 5.79
CA ARG A 104 -19.43 -10.25 4.40
C ARG A 104 -19.91 -9.00 3.65
N GLY A 105 -19.89 -7.83 4.28
CA GLY A 105 -20.36 -6.59 3.70
C GLY A 105 -19.32 -5.96 2.76
N TYR A 106 -19.81 -5.29 1.72
CA TYR A 106 -19.01 -4.43 0.84
C TYR A 106 -19.34 -2.94 1.03
N PHE A 107 -20.27 -2.63 1.94
CA PHE A 107 -20.72 -1.27 2.24
C PHE A 107 -20.56 -1.03 3.75
N PRO A 108 -19.39 -0.55 4.20
CA PRO A 108 -19.21 -0.12 5.57
C PRO A 108 -20.24 0.93 5.96
N SER A 109 -20.71 0.89 7.20
CA SER A 109 -21.40 2.04 7.78
C SER A 109 -20.40 2.98 8.42
N ILE A 110 -20.70 4.27 8.36
CA ILE A 110 -19.95 5.34 9.00
C ILE A 110 -20.96 6.26 9.69
N ASP A 111 -20.56 6.87 10.81
CA ASP A 111 -21.30 7.88 11.56
C ASP A 111 -21.20 9.29 10.95
N ASP A 112 -21.24 9.36 9.63
CA ASP A 112 -21.21 10.60 8.85
C ASP A 112 -22.23 10.49 7.71
N GLN A 113 -23.21 11.39 7.67
CA GLN A 113 -24.33 11.31 6.73
C GLN A 113 -23.93 11.73 5.30
N GLU A 114 -22.82 12.45 5.15
CA GLU A 114 -22.33 12.93 3.86
C GLU A 114 -21.43 11.90 3.18
N LEU A 115 -21.00 10.86 3.90
CA LEU A 115 -20.10 9.83 3.38
C LEU A 115 -20.85 8.52 3.09
N GLN A 116 -20.58 7.96 1.92
CA GLN A 116 -21.00 6.61 1.55
C GLN A 116 -19.78 5.75 1.25
N MET A 117 -19.50 4.76 2.10
CA MET A 117 -18.33 3.90 1.93
C MET A 117 -18.63 2.68 1.06
N VAL A 118 -17.66 2.33 0.20
CA VAL A 118 -17.65 1.08 -0.56
C VAL A 118 -16.28 0.43 -0.41
N LEU A 119 -16.25 -0.85 -0.04
CA LEU A 119 -15.03 -1.63 0.05
C LEU A 119 -14.58 -2.10 -1.33
N PHE A 120 -13.40 -1.64 -1.72
CA PHE A 120 -12.72 -2.08 -2.93
C PHE A 120 -11.33 -2.62 -2.58
N ARG A 121 -10.83 -3.53 -3.39
CA ARG A 121 -9.39 -3.85 -3.31
C ARG A 121 -8.59 -2.63 -3.77
N SER A 122 -7.47 -2.37 -3.10
CA SER A 122 -6.62 -1.20 -3.36
C SER A 122 -6.21 -1.06 -4.83
N GLN A 123 -6.01 -2.20 -5.54
CA GLN A 123 -5.63 -2.23 -6.96
C GLN A 123 -6.65 -1.59 -7.90
N GLY A 124 -7.92 -1.53 -7.50
CA GLY A 124 -9.01 -1.02 -8.32
C GLY A 124 -9.42 0.42 -8.00
N ILE A 125 -9.09 0.93 -6.80
CA ILE A 125 -9.66 2.19 -6.31
C ILE A 125 -9.32 3.37 -7.21
N SER A 126 -8.06 3.51 -7.65
CA SER A 126 -7.65 4.63 -8.52
C SER A 126 -8.44 4.67 -9.83
N ARG A 127 -8.71 3.52 -10.45
CA ARG A 127 -9.53 3.42 -11.68
C ARG A 127 -11.00 3.78 -11.43
N TYR A 128 -11.59 3.28 -10.35
CA TYR A 128 -12.99 3.62 -10.03
C TYR A 128 -13.16 5.11 -9.65
N VAL A 129 -12.13 5.73 -9.09
CA VAL A 129 -12.10 7.18 -8.85
C VAL A 129 -11.95 7.93 -10.17
N GLU A 130 -11.04 7.53 -11.05
CA GLU A 130 -10.91 8.11 -12.40
C GLU A 130 -12.23 8.04 -13.19
N ASP A 131 -12.88 6.87 -13.21
CA ASP A 131 -14.15 6.64 -13.91
C ASP A 131 -15.36 7.37 -13.31
N GLY A 132 -15.20 8.02 -12.15
CA GLY A 132 -16.29 8.70 -11.43
C GLY A 132 -17.32 7.77 -10.77
N VAL A 133 -17.01 6.47 -10.69
CA VAL A 133 -17.78 5.50 -9.90
C VAL A 133 -17.67 5.81 -8.41
N LEU A 134 -16.48 6.28 -7.99
CA LEU A 134 -16.20 6.82 -6.67
C LEU A 134 -15.85 8.31 -6.81
N ASP A 135 -16.24 9.12 -5.83
CA ASP A 135 -15.87 10.53 -5.78
C ASP A 135 -14.44 10.70 -5.22
N CYS A 136 -14.07 9.87 -4.24
CA CYS A 136 -12.71 9.75 -3.72
C CYS A 136 -12.44 8.36 -3.15
N GLY A 137 -11.21 8.08 -2.75
CA GLY A 137 -10.87 6.85 -2.05
C GLY A 137 -9.41 6.79 -1.62
N ILE A 138 -9.10 5.82 -0.77
CA ILE A 138 -7.73 5.59 -0.33
C ILE A 138 -7.13 4.41 -1.09
N CYS A 139 -6.02 4.65 -1.78
CA CYS A 139 -5.21 3.62 -2.40
C CYS A 139 -3.72 3.89 -2.16
N ARG A 140 -2.86 2.99 -2.62
CA ARG A 140 -1.42 3.24 -2.62
C ARG A 140 -1.01 3.94 -3.92
N HIS A 141 0.07 4.73 -3.86
CA HIS A 141 0.61 5.46 -5.00
C HIS A 141 1.03 4.53 -6.14
N ASP A 142 1.55 3.34 -5.83
CA ASP A 142 1.85 2.30 -6.82
C ASP A 142 0.67 1.96 -7.75
N TRP A 143 -0.56 1.88 -7.23
CA TRP A 143 -1.75 1.61 -8.04
C TRP A 143 -2.25 2.82 -8.82
N VAL A 144 -1.86 4.05 -8.45
CA VAL A 144 -2.07 5.23 -9.29
C VAL A 144 -1.15 5.15 -10.51
N VAL A 145 0.13 4.87 -10.27
CA VAL A 145 1.17 4.74 -11.30
C VAL A 145 0.92 3.55 -12.23
N GLU A 146 0.64 2.36 -11.68
CA GLU A 146 0.44 1.12 -12.44
C GLU A 146 -0.76 1.19 -13.37
N ASN A 147 -1.84 1.83 -12.91
CA ASN A 147 -3.05 2.02 -13.70
C ASN A 147 -2.93 3.22 -14.65
N GLY A 148 -1.94 4.11 -14.46
CA GLY A 148 -1.84 5.37 -15.20
C GLY A 148 -3.05 6.29 -14.96
N ALA A 149 -3.64 6.22 -13.76
CA ALA A 149 -4.94 6.84 -13.47
C ALA A 149 -4.83 8.36 -13.36
N ASP A 150 -5.70 9.08 -14.07
CA ASP A 150 -5.77 10.53 -14.09
C ASP A 150 -6.68 11.07 -12.96
N VAL A 151 -6.14 11.08 -11.74
CA VAL A 151 -6.84 11.49 -10.52
C VAL A 151 -6.18 12.68 -9.83
N VAL A 152 -6.92 13.36 -8.95
CA VAL A 152 -6.34 14.35 -8.05
C VAL A 152 -5.76 13.62 -6.84
N GLU A 153 -4.44 13.69 -6.64
CA GLU A 153 -3.83 13.27 -5.36
C GLU A 153 -4.05 14.36 -4.30
N VAL A 154 -5.05 14.17 -3.46
CA VAL A 154 -5.48 15.17 -2.46
C VAL A 154 -4.42 15.32 -1.37
N CYS A 155 -3.97 14.21 -0.80
CA CYS A 155 -2.90 14.22 0.18
C CYS A 155 -2.18 12.87 0.28
N GLU A 156 -0.96 12.94 0.79
CA GLU A 156 -0.21 11.78 1.24
C GLU A 156 -0.57 11.40 2.67
N LEU A 157 -0.84 10.12 2.88
CA LEU A 157 -1.14 9.51 4.16
C LEU A 157 -0.01 8.54 4.52
N CYS A 158 0.95 9.01 5.30
CA CYS A 158 2.14 8.24 5.71
C CYS A 158 1.83 7.15 6.74
N TYR A 159 1.09 6.12 6.31
CA TYR A 159 0.87 4.88 7.06
C TYR A 159 0.94 3.66 6.14
N SER A 160 1.32 2.51 6.70
CA SER A 160 1.42 1.25 5.98
C SER A 160 0.74 0.10 6.74
N LYS A 161 0.88 -1.14 6.26
CA LYS A 161 0.36 -2.32 6.95
C LYS A 161 1.01 -2.51 8.33
N ALA A 162 2.33 -2.35 8.40
CA ALA A 162 3.10 -2.66 9.61
C ALA A 162 3.93 -1.49 10.16
N THR A 163 4.22 -0.47 9.36
CA THR A 163 5.12 0.63 9.72
C THR A 163 4.57 2.00 9.29
N SER A 164 5.31 3.06 9.57
CA SER A 164 5.09 4.39 8.97
C SER A 164 5.95 4.63 7.73
N ASN A 165 6.83 3.68 7.39
CA ASN A 165 7.72 3.82 6.24
C ASN A 165 6.96 3.51 4.95
N PRO A 166 7.33 4.14 3.81
CA PRO A 166 6.86 3.75 2.50
C PRO A 166 7.14 2.25 2.25
N ALA A 167 6.23 1.57 1.56
CA ALA A 167 6.61 0.26 1.00
C ALA A 167 7.40 0.49 -0.27
N CYS A 168 8.32 -0.43 -0.55
CA CYS A 168 9.12 -0.40 -1.75
C CYS A 168 8.76 -1.60 -2.61
N TRP A 169 8.49 -1.36 -3.89
CA TRP A 169 8.55 -2.39 -4.91
C TRP A 169 10.01 -2.62 -5.26
N VAL A 170 10.47 -3.84 -5.05
CA VAL A 170 11.88 -4.20 -5.23
C VAL A 170 12.02 -5.31 -6.24
N LEU A 171 13.07 -5.21 -7.05
CA LEU A 171 13.56 -6.31 -7.87
C LEU A 171 14.32 -7.27 -6.95
N ALA A 172 13.87 -8.52 -6.84
CA ALA A 172 14.46 -9.53 -5.98
C ALA A 172 14.75 -10.83 -6.73
N VAL A 173 15.79 -11.52 -6.29
CA VAL A 173 16.24 -12.81 -6.83
C VAL A 173 16.58 -13.76 -5.68
N PRO A 174 16.60 -15.09 -5.90
CA PRO A 174 17.12 -16.02 -4.91
C PRO A 174 18.53 -15.64 -4.48
N GLU A 175 18.87 -15.79 -3.20
CA GLU A 175 20.20 -15.46 -2.68
C GLU A 175 21.33 -16.14 -3.48
N ALA A 176 21.13 -17.40 -3.84
CA ALA A 176 22.05 -18.20 -4.65
C ALA A 176 22.07 -17.85 -6.16
N SER A 177 21.21 -16.93 -6.62
CA SER A 177 21.17 -16.51 -8.02
C SER A 177 22.48 -15.80 -8.42
N PRO A 178 23.00 -16.01 -9.64
CA PRO A 178 24.17 -15.28 -10.12
C PRO A 178 23.87 -13.80 -10.45
N VAL A 179 22.60 -13.40 -10.56
CA VAL A 179 22.16 -12.05 -10.96
C VAL A 179 22.63 -10.98 -9.96
N GLN A 180 23.53 -10.09 -10.34
CA GLN A 180 24.03 -9.02 -9.44
C GLN A 180 23.36 -7.67 -9.72
N ARG A 181 22.88 -7.47 -10.94
CA ARG A 181 22.30 -6.20 -11.40
C ARG A 181 21.13 -6.44 -12.34
N PRO A 182 20.23 -5.45 -12.54
CA PRO A 182 19.05 -5.61 -13.38
C PRO A 182 19.36 -6.10 -14.81
N GLU A 183 20.52 -5.73 -15.36
CA GLU A 183 20.96 -6.09 -16.72
C GLU A 183 21.15 -7.60 -16.90
N ASP A 184 21.49 -8.32 -15.83
CA ASP A 184 21.71 -9.78 -15.88
C ASP A 184 20.39 -10.55 -16.08
N LEU A 185 19.24 -9.86 -16.03
CA LEU A 185 17.91 -10.42 -16.31
C LEU A 185 17.51 -10.36 -17.78
N ALA A 186 18.37 -9.84 -18.66
CA ALA A 186 18.13 -9.85 -20.10
C ALA A 186 17.79 -11.27 -20.61
N GLY A 187 16.72 -11.39 -21.39
CA GLY A 187 16.23 -12.67 -21.91
C GLY A 187 15.52 -13.58 -20.90
N THR A 188 15.32 -13.16 -19.65
CA THR A 188 14.63 -13.93 -18.60
C THR A 188 13.17 -13.47 -18.40
N ILE A 189 12.37 -14.27 -17.70
CA ILE A 189 11.02 -13.86 -17.26
C ILE A 189 11.15 -13.14 -15.91
N VAL A 190 10.44 -12.02 -15.75
CA VAL A 190 10.27 -11.34 -14.46
C VAL A 190 8.81 -11.41 -14.05
N ALA A 191 8.50 -11.93 -12.86
CA ALA A 191 7.12 -12.00 -12.36
C ALA A 191 6.81 -10.79 -11.46
N SER A 192 5.66 -10.14 -11.66
CA SER A 192 5.22 -9.01 -10.84
C SER A 192 3.70 -8.83 -10.82
N GLU A 193 3.17 -8.29 -9.73
CA GLU A 193 1.83 -7.70 -9.70
C GLU A 193 1.78 -6.31 -10.36
N LEU A 194 2.90 -5.58 -10.36
CA LEU A 194 3.04 -4.21 -10.89
C LEU A 194 3.62 -4.23 -12.31
N VAL A 195 2.87 -4.84 -13.24
CA VAL A 195 3.37 -5.24 -14.57
C VAL A 195 3.77 -4.06 -15.44
N ASN A 196 2.93 -3.03 -15.55
CA ASN A 196 3.20 -1.86 -16.40
C ASN A 196 4.40 -1.09 -15.88
N THR A 197 4.44 -0.88 -14.56
CA THR A 197 5.55 -0.21 -13.87
C THR A 197 6.86 -0.97 -14.05
N THR A 198 6.82 -2.30 -13.90
CA THR A 198 8.00 -3.16 -14.11
C THR A 198 8.47 -3.15 -15.57
N ARG A 199 7.55 -3.20 -16.54
CA ARG A 199 7.89 -3.09 -17.98
C ARG A 199 8.56 -1.75 -18.26
N LYS A 200 8.01 -0.66 -17.74
CA LYS A 200 8.58 0.68 -17.91
C LYS A 200 9.98 0.76 -17.31
N TYR A 201 10.19 0.23 -16.10
CA TYR A 201 11.48 0.21 -15.43
C TYR A 201 12.60 -0.42 -16.28
N PHE A 202 12.32 -1.57 -16.91
CA PHE A 202 13.30 -2.24 -17.79
C PHE A 202 13.46 -1.53 -19.13
N ALA A 203 12.36 -1.03 -19.72
CA ALA A 203 12.38 -0.29 -20.99
C ALA A 203 13.21 1.00 -20.89
N ASP A 204 13.03 1.77 -19.82
CA ASP A 204 13.78 3.01 -19.56
C ASP A 204 15.30 2.75 -19.44
N ARG A 205 15.71 1.53 -19.08
CA ARG A 205 17.12 1.10 -18.95
C ARG A 205 17.64 0.35 -20.18
N GLY A 206 16.82 0.14 -21.21
CA GLY A 206 17.20 -0.63 -22.39
C GLY A 206 17.42 -2.12 -22.13
N ILE A 207 16.86 -2.68 -21.05
CA ILE A 207 17.04 -4.09 -20.68
C ILE A 207 15.92 -4.93 -21.29
N ALA A 208 16.27 -5.79 -22.25
CA ALA A 208 15.31 -6.65 -22.95
C ALA A 208 15.04 -7.95 -22.16
N VAL A 209 14.14 -7.89 -21.16
CA VAL A 209 13.60 -9.10 -20.52
C VAL A 209 12.70 -9.87 -21.50
N LYS A 210 12.61 -11.20 -21.38
CA LYS A 210 11.77 -12.04 -22.25
C LYS A 210 10.29 -11.75 -22.06
N LYS A 211 9.85 -11.57 -20.81
CA LYS A 211 8.46 -11.24 -20.46
C LYS A 211 8.39 -10.69 -19.05
N VAL A 212 7.55 -9.68 -18.84
CA VAL A 212 7.01 -9.37 -17.51
C VAL A 212 5.67 -10.08 -17.35
N GLU A 213 5.65 -11.10 -16.49
CA GLU A 213 4.51 -11.97 -16.23
C GLU A 213 3.70 -11.43 -15.06
N TYR A 214 2.36 -11.43 -15.20
CA TYR A 214 1.49 -11.03 -14.11
C TYR A 214 1.50 -12.09 -13.00
N SER A 215 1.68 -11.64 -11.76
CA SER A 215 1.68 -12.48 -10.58
C SER A 215 0.34 -12.45 -9.85
N TRP A 216 -0.35 -13.58 -9.73
CA TRP A 216 -1.56 -13.71 -8.90
C TRP A 216 -1.26 -13.90 -7.40
N GLY A 217 -0.40 -13.05 -6.82
CA GLY A 217 0.11 -13.20 -5.46
C GLY A 217 1.11 -14.35 -5.29
N ALA A 218 1.60 -14.51 -4.05
CA ALA A 218 2.69 -15.43 -3.68
C ALA A 218 3.88 -15.30 -4.64
N THR A 219 4.24 -14.05 -4.94
CA THR A 219 5.22 -13.72 -5.97
C THR A 219 6.60 -14.25 -5.59
N GLU A 220 6.91 -14.32 -4.29
CA GLU A 220 8.15 -14.84 -3.74
C GLU A 220 8.47 -16.26 -4.21
N VAL A 221 7.45 -17.12 -4.30
CA VAL A 221 7.60 -18.53 -4.73
C VAL A 221 8.04 -18.62 -6.20
N LYS A 222 7.68 -17.64 -7.02
CA LYS A 222 7.97 -17.65 -8.47
C LYS A 222 9.44 -17.40 -8.77
N ALA A 223 10.17 -16.78 -7.86
CA ALA A 223 11.60 -16.51 -8.01
C ALA A 223 12.45 -17.77 -8.20
N SER A 224 11.95 -18.92 -7.71
CA SER A 224 12.64 -20.21 -7.80
C SER A 224 12.17 -21.07 -8.99
N LEU A 225 11.23 -20.60 -9.81
CA LEU A 225 10.70 -21.37 -10.93
C LEU A 225 11.67 -21.35 -12.13
N PRO A 226 11.86 -22.49 -12.83
CA PRO A 226 12.67 -22.53 -14.03
C PRO A 226 12.23 -21.49 -15.08
N GLY A 227 13.18 -20.68 -15.53
CA GLY A 227 12.94 -19.64 -16.55
C GLY A 227 12.49 -18.28 -16.01
N VAL A 228 12.22 -18.17 -14.70
CA VAL A 228 12.03 -16.88 -14.01
C VAL A 228 13.38 -16.42 -13.49
N GLY A 229 13.90 -15.31 -14.01
CA GLY A 229 15.20 -14.76 -13.60
C GLY A 229 15.12 -13.94 -12.31
N GLY A 230 13.96 -13.35 -12.04
CA GLY A 230 13.70 -12.55 -10.85
C GLY A 230 12.24 -12.18 -10.69
N ILE A 231 11.92 -11.50 -9.60
CA ILE A 231 10.58 -11.02 -9.29
C ILE A 231 10.60 -9.55 -8.93
N VAL A 232 9.46 -8.89 -9.11
CA VAL A 232 9.22 -7.55 -8.58
C VAL A 232 8.04 -7.62 -7.63
N ASP A 233 8.32 -7.39 -6.36
CA ASP A 233 7.35 -7.55 -5.29
C ASP A 233 7.43 -6.41 -4.27
N ILE A 234 6.33 -6.19 -3.56
CA ILE A 234 6.21 -5.13 -2.56
C ILE A 234 6.78 -5.60 -1.22
N THR A 235 7.59 -4.76 -0.59
CA THR A 235 8.14 -5.03 0.74
C THR A 235 8.08 -3.80 1.64
N GLU A 236 7.82 -4.01 2.93
CA GLU A 236 7.85 -2.97 3.96
C GLU A 236 9.04 -3.18 4.91
N THR A 237 9.19 -4.39 5.45
CA THR A 237 10.25 -4.74 6.41
C THR A 237 11.32 -5.68 5.85
N GLY A 238 11.13 -6.21 4.64
CA GLY A 238 11.99 -7.26 4.07
C GLY A 238 11.73 -8.67 4.61
N SER A 239 10.83 -8.85 5.59
CA SER A 239 10.65 -10.15 6.26
C SER A 239 10.20 -11.27 5.33
N SER A 240 9.29 -10.98 4.38
CA SER A 240 8.82 -11.99 3.42
C SER A 240 9.92 -12.45 2.48
N LEU A 241 10.72 -11.50 1.95
CA LEU A 241 11.85 -11.80 1.08
C LEU A 241 12.87 -12.68 1.79
N LYS A 242 13.23 -12.31 3.02
CA LYS A 242 14.17 -13.08 3.85
C LYS A 242 13.65 -14.49 4.15
N ALA A 243 12.36 -14.64 4.47
CA ALA A 243 11.74 -15.94 4.73
C ALA A 243 11.77 -16.87 3.50
N ASN A 244 11.86 -16.30 2.30
CA ASN A 244 11.93 -17.03 1.03
C ASN A 244 13.36 -17.08 0.44
N ASN A 245 14.39 -16.74 1.23
CA ASN A 245 15.80 -16.69 0.79
C ASN A 245 16.00 -15.84 -0.47
N LEU A 246 15.36 -14.66 -0.50
CA LEU A 246 15.48 -13.69 -1.58
C LEU A 246 16.30 -12.49 -1.13
N ARG A 247 17.10 -11.96 -2.05
CA ARG A 247 17.84 -10.70 -1.89
C ARG A 247 17.37 -9.66 -2.88
N VAL A 248 17.40 -8.40 -2.45
CA VAL A 248 17.08 -7.23 -3.29
C VAL A 248 18.26 -6.93 -4.20
N VAL A 249 17.96 -6.68 -5.48
CA VAL A 249 18.90 -6.25 -6.52
C VAL A 249 18.76 -4.75 -6.77
N ASP A 250 17.52 -4.25 -6.87
CA ASP A 250 17.24 -2.83 -7.06
C ASP A 250 15.86 -2.44 -6.49
N THR A 251 15.63 -1.15 -6.28
CA THR A 251 14.33 -0.59 -5.91
C THR A 251 13.66 0.04 -7.14
N ILE A 252 12.42 -0.36 -7.41
CA ILE A 252 11.66 0.07 -8.59
C ILE A 252 10.77 1.26 -8.27
N LEU A 253 10.05 1.22 -7.15
CA LEU A 253 9.12 2.29 -6.77
C LEU A 253 8.92 2.33 -5.25
N ALA A 254 9.09 3.51 -4.64
CA ALA A 254 8.60 3.77 -3.30
C ALA A 254 7.13 4.17 -3.35
N SER A 255 6.30 3.61 -2.46
CA SER A 255 4.85 3.69 -2.50
C SER A 255 4.29 3.99 -1.11
N THR A 256 3.58 5.11 -1.00
CA THR A 256 2.82 5.50 0.19
C THR A 256 1.33 5.43 -0.05
N THR A 257 0.56 5.52 1.02
CA THR A 257 -0.90 5.58 0.93
C THR A 257 -1.33 7.00 0.57
N ARG A 258 -2.33 7.13 -0.30
CA ARG A 258 -2.82 8.39 -0.87
C ARG A 258 -4.33 8.45 -0.76
N LEU A 259 -4.85 9.62 -0.41
CA LEU A 259 -6.24 9.96 -0.66
C LEU A 259 -6.31 10.56 -2.07
N VAL A 260 -7.09 9.92 -2.94
CA VAL A 260 -7.29 10.37 -4.33
C VAL A 260 -8.73 10.76 -4.58
N ALA A 261 -8.96 11.73 -5.47
CA ALA A 261 -10.28 12.21 -5.83
C ALA A 261 -10.48 12.28 -7.35
N ASN A 262 -11.72 12.09 -7.77
CA ASN A 262 -12.13 12.28 -9.16
C ASN A 262 -12.07 13.78 -9.51
N LYS A 263 -11.62 14.13 -10.72
CA LYS A 263 -11.51 15.54 -11.13
C LYS A 263 -12.84 16.29 -11.16
N ALA A 264 -13.94 15.64 -11.56
CA ALA A 264 -15.26 16.26 -11.55
C ALA A 264 -15.81 16.41 -10.13
N ALA A 265 -15.61 15.40 -9.27
CA ALA A 265 -15.95 15.52 -7.84
C ALA A 265 -15.12 16.61 -7.14
N TRP A 266 -13.85 16.78 -7.53
CA TRP A 266 -12.98 17.82 -7.01
C TRP A 266 -13.37 19.23 -7.50
N ALA A 267 -14.02 19.34 -8.66
CA ALA A 267 -14.53 20.61 -9.17
C ALA A 267 -15.84 21.04 -8.50
N ASP A 268 -16.58 20.11 -7.90
CA ASP A 268 -17.77 20.39 -7.09
C ASP A 268 -17.34 20.95 -5.71
N PRO A 269 -17.67 22.20 -5.38
CA PRO A 269 -17.24 22.82 -4.12
C PRO A 269 -17.67 22.06 -2.87
N ALA A 270 -18.89 21.53 -2.83
CA ALA A 270 -19.40 20.84 -1.64
C ALA A 270 -18.67 19.52 -1.41
N LYS A 271 -18.49 18.73 -2.47
CA LYS A 271 -17.73 17.48 -2.40
C LYS A 271 -16.26 17.74 -2.06
N ARG A 272 -15.66 18.74 -2.71
CA ARG A 272 -14.27 19.13 -2.46
C ARG A 272 -14.04 19.48 -1.00
N THR A 273 -14.85 20.37 -0.42
CA THR A 273 -14.75 20.72 1.00
C THR A 273 -14.84 19.49 1.89
N LYS A 274 -15.81 18.60 1.63
CA LYS A 274 -15.92 17.37 2.43
C LYS A 274 -14.70 16.47 2.32
N ILE A 275 -14.11 16.34 1.13
CA ILE A 275 -12.91 15.54 0.90
C ILE A 275 -11.69 16.20 1.59
N GLU A 276 -11.57 17.52 1.54
CA GLU A 276 -10.53 18.30 2.24
C GLU A 276 -10.64 18.16 3.76
N ASP A 277 -11.86 18.19 4.33
CA ASP A 277 -12.09 18.00 5.76
C ASP A 277 -11.66 16.60 6.22
N VAL A 278 -12.04 15.57 5.46
CA VAL A 278 -11.60 14.18 5.72
C VAL A 278 -10.08 14.09 5.61
N ALA A 279 -9.48 14.69 4.58
CA ALA A 279 -8.02 14.71 4.40
C ALA A 279 -7.32 15.33 5.62
N LEU A 280 -7.77 16.51 6.04
CA LEU A 280 -7.23 17.25 7.18
C LEU A 280 -7.26 16.42 8.47
N LEU A 281 -8.41 15.79 8.76
CA LEU A 281 -8.57 14.97 9.95
C LEU A 281 -7.72 13.71 9.92
N LEU A 282 -7.61 13.03 8.77
CA LEU A 282 -6.75 11.86 8.61
C LEU A 282 -5.27 12.23 8.74
N GLN A 283 -4.83 13.33 8.13
CA GLN A 283 -3.46 13.83 8.28
C GLN A 283 -3.17 14.21 9.74
N GLY A 284 -4.12 14.89 10.40
CA GLY A 284 -3.97 15.22 11.81
C GLY A 284 -3.95 14.00 12.73
N ALA A 285 -4.70 12.95 12.39
CA ALA A 285 -4.66 11.67 13.10
C ALA A 285 -3.31 10.94 12.96
N ILE A 286 -2.66 11.07 11.79
CA ILE A 286 -1.29 10.60 11.56
C ILE A 286 -0.31 11.42 12.40
N ALA A 287 -0.41 12.75 12.38
CA ALA A 287 0.44 13.64 13.16
C ALA A 287 0.34 13.39 14.68
N GLY A 288 -0.85 13.05 15.17
CA GLY A 288 -1.10 12.70 16.58
C GLY A 288 -0.62 11.30 16.99
N LYS A 289 -0.35 10.38 16.05
CA LYS A 289 -0.15 8.94 16.34
C LYS A 289 0.90 8.63 17.39
N GLN A 290 2.00 9.40 17.42
CA GLN A 290 3.13 9.20 18.34
C GLN A 290 3.28 10.35 19.34
N LYS A 291 2.24 11.18 19.48
CA LYS A 291 2.25 12.35 20.36
C LYS A 291 1.43 12.09 21.61
N VAL A 292 1.91 12.60 22.72
CA VAL A 292 1.21 12.59 24.01
C VAL A 292 1.19 14.01 24.58
N GLY A 293 0.08 14.36 25.22
CA GLY A 293 0.05 15.50 26.11
C GLY A 293 0.71 15.11 27.42
N LEU A 294 1.83 15.74 27.76
CA LEU A 294 2.52 15.59 29.04
C LEU A 294 2.10 16.74 29.95
N LYS A 295 1.49 16.40 31.09
CA LYS A 295 1.03 17.35 32.08
C LYS A 295 1.68 17.08 33.43
N MET A 296 2.08 18.14 34.11
CA MET A 296 2.74 18.05 35.42
C MET A 296 2.52 19.32 36.25
N ASN A 297 2.68 19.19 37.55
CA ASN A 297 2.85 20.33 38.46
C ASN A 297 4.35 20.49 38.75
N LEU A 298 4.87 21.71 38.64
CA LEU A 298 6.29 22.03 38.78
C LEU A 298 6.48 23.26 39.68
N PRO A 299 7.46 23.30 40.59
CA PRO A 299 7.80 24.54 41.31
C PRO A 299 8.14 25.67 40.32
N ALA A 300 7.62 26.88 40.55
CA ALA A 300 7.82 28.00 39.61
C ALA A 300 9.30 28.31 39.34
N SER A 301 10.16 28.14 40.35
CA SER A 301 11.61 28.33 40.25
C SER A 301 12.32 27.36 39.30
N ARG A 302 11.71 26.22 38.97
CA ARG A 302 12.28 25.15 38.13
C ARG A 302 11.79 25.18 36.69
N LEU A 303 10.92 26.13 36.32
CA LEU A 303 10.35 26.24 34.97
C LEU A 303 11.43 26.41 33.89
N GLY A 304 12.47 27.21 34.17
CA GLY A 304 13.57 27.44 33.23
C GLY A 304 14.33 26.15 32.90
N GLU A 305 14.59 25.30 33.90
CA GLU A 305 15.27 24.02 33.72
C GLU A 305 14.44 23.06 32.86
N VAL A 306 13.14 22.93 33.14
CA VAL A 306 12.25 22.07 32.34
C VAL A 306 12.10 22.61 30.91
N SER A 307 12.00 23.93 30.74
CA SER A 307 11.91 24.55 29.41
C SER A 307 13.16 24.30 28.57
N ALA A 308 14.34 24.21 29.20
CA ALA A 308 15.59 23.87 28.53
C ALA A 308 15.69 22.40 28.11
N LEU A 309 14.91 21.50 28.72
CA LEU A 309 14.81 20.09 28.32
C LEU A 309 13.91 19.90 27.08
N LEU A 310 13.05 20.88 26.78
CA LEU A 310 12.14 20.80 25.64
C LEU A 310 12.85 21.21 24.34
N PRO A 311 12.54 20.55 23.21
CA PRO A 311 12.97 21.00 21.89
C PRO A 311 12.57 22.46 21.63
N LEU A 312 13.47 23.23 20.99
CA LEU A 312 13.33 24.70 20.76
C LEU A 312 12.00 25.16 20.12
N LYS A 313 11.25 24.27 19.46
CA LYS A 313 9.96 24.58 18.82
C LYS A 313 8.75 24.41 19.75
N GLN A 314 8.93 23.95 20.98
CA GLN A 314 7.83 23.65 21.90
C GLN A 314 7.83 24.66 23.04
N SER A 315 6.82 25.54 23.03
CA SER A 315 6.52 26.41 24.17
C SER A 315 5.47 25.71 25.05
N PRO A 316 5.80 25.31 26.28
CA PRO A 316 4.82 24.69 27.16
C PRO A 316 3.75 25.71 27.56
N THR A 317 2.51 25.25 27.67
CA THR A 317 1.44 26.01 28.32
C THR A 317 1.68 26.00 29.82
N VAL A 318 1.63 27.18 30.44
CA VAL A 318 1.88 27.35 31.87
C VAL A 318 0.66 28.00 32.52
N SER A 319 0.18 27.44 33.62
CA SER A 319 -0.94 27.96 34.40
C SER A 319 -0.62 27.97 35.89
N HIS A 320 -0.99 29.04 36.60
CA HIS A 320 -0.77 29.15 38.04
C HIS A 320 -1.77 28.30 38.82
N LEU A 321 -1.28 27.54 39.80
CA LEU A 321 -2.15 26.84 40.74
C LEU A 321 -2.60 27.79 41.86
N VAL A 322 -3.84 27.62 42.31
CA VAL A 322 -4.43 28.47 43.35
C VAL A 322 -3.64 28.35 44.65
N ASN A 323 -3.22 29.51 45.21
CA ASN A 323 -2.50 29.62 46.48
C ASN A 323 -1.26 28.70 46.59
N SER A 324 -0.51 28.55 45.50
CA SER A 324 0.63 27.63 45.44
C SER A 324 1.80 28.21 44.64
N GLU A 325 3.01 27.87 45.07
CA GLU A 325 4.28 28.16 44.37
C GLU A 325 4.50 27.23 43.16
N PHE A 326 3.53 26.36 42.85
CA PHE A 326 3.57 25.43 41.74
C PHE A 326 2.81 25.95 40.52
N LEU A 327 3.32 25.58 39.35
CA LEU A 327 2.74 25.81 38.05
C LEU A 327 2.24 24.48 37.48
N ALA A 328 1.06 24.48 36.86
CA ALA A 328 0.66 23.44 35.94
C ALA A 328 1.33 23.69 34.59
N VAL A 329 2.15 22.75 34.15
CA VAL A 329 2.90 22.79 32.89
C VAL A 329 2.36 21.69 31.98
N GLU A 330 2.06 22.05 30.74
CA GLU A 330 1.50 21.17 29.74
C GLU A 330 2.20 21.33 28.40
N VAL A 331 2.62 20.22 27.81
CA VAL A 331 3.33 20.21 26.52
C VAL A 331 2.96 18.98 25.70
N ILE A 332 2.86 19.14 24.39
CA ILE A 332 2.67 18.03 23.46
C ILE A 332 4.04 17.60 22.93
N VAL A 333 4.43 16.36 23.22
CA VAL A 333 5.74 15.79 22.88
C VAL A 333 5.59 14.43 22.21
N ASP A 334 6.65 13.95 21.56
CA ASP A 334 6.73 12.55 21.15
C ASP A 334 6.71 11.63 22.37
N GLU A 335 6.04 10.49 22.26
CA GLU A 335 5.93 9.52 23.35
C GLU A 335 7.31 9.06 23.85
N GLN A 336 8.28 8.90 22.94
CA GLN A 336 9.65 8.53 23.30
C GLN A 336 10.31 9.60 24.16
N LEU A 337 10.17 10.87 23.76
CA LEU A 337 10.69 12.01 24.51
C LEU A 337 9.99 12.15 25.86
N ALA A 338 8.67 11.90 25.94
CA ALA A 338 7.96 11.89 27.22
C ALA A 338 8.55 10.87 28.20
N ARG A 339 8.90 9.66 27.73
CA ARG A 339 9.55 8.63 28.57
C ARG A 339 10.87 9.11 29.15
N ASP A 340 11.63 9.92 28.42
CA ASP A 340 12.90 10.48 28.88
C ASP A 340 12.72 11.71 29.79
N LEU A 341 11.72 12.55 29.50
CA LEU A 341 11.43 13.78 30.25
C LEU A 341 10.83 13.49 31.63
N ILE A 342 9.94 12.49 31.76
CA ILE A 342 9.22 12.21 33.01
C ILE A 342 10.19 12.01 34.21
N PRO A 343 11.23 11.15 34.14
CA PRO A 343 12.18 10.99 35.23
C PRO A 343 13.00 12.26 35.52
N GLN A 344 13.34 13.04 34.48
CA GLN A 344 14.09 14.29 34.62
C GLN A 344 13.26 15.34 35.35
N CYS A 345 12.01 15.54 34.91
CA CYS A 345 11.06 16.44 35.56
C CYS A 345 10.82 16.02 37.02
N LYS A 346 10.72 14.72 37.29
CA LYS A 346 10.56 14.20 38.65
C LYS A 346 11.75 14.57 39.56
N ARG A 347 12.99 14.48 39.06
CA ARG A 347 14.19 14.90 39.80
C ARG A 347 14.23 16.42 40.06
N LEU A 348 13.63 17.21 39.17
CA LEU A 348 13.46 18.66 39.33
C LEU A 348 12.31 19.03 40.28
N GLY A 349 11.67 18.07 40.93
CA GLY A 349 10.59 18.31 41.90
C GLY A 349 9.19 18.34 41.28
N ALA A 350 9.04 17.93 40.01
CA ALA A 350 7.72 17.80 39.42
C ALA A 350 6.88 16.72 40.12
N SER A 351 5.57 16.95 40.20
CA SER A 351 4.58 16.08 40.82
C SER A 351 3.31 16.04 39.98
N GLY A 352 2.42 15.06 40.21
CA GLY A 352 1.21 14.91 39.40
C GLY A 352 1.51 14.77 37.90
N ILE A 353 2.58 14.04 37.55
CA ILE A 353 3.00 13.84 36.16
C ILE A 353 2.13 12.76 35.53
N PHE A 354 1.46 13.07 34.43
CA PHE A 354 0.70 12.09 33.66
C PHE A 354 0.74 12.42 32.17
N THR A 355 0.43 11.40 31.37
CA THR A 355 0.31 11.52 29.92
C THR A 355 -1.09 11.15 29.47
N TYR A 356 -1.57 11.79 28.41
CA TYR A 356 -2.78 11.39 27.72
C TYR A 356 -2.55 11.35 26.21
N ASN A 357 -3.28 10.47 25.53
CA ASN A 357 -3.11 10.25 24.09
C ASN A 357 -3.68 11.42 23.30
N ILE A 358 -2.97 11.83 22.27
CA ILE A 358 -3.47 12.80 21.29
C ILE A 358 -4.01 12.03 20.08
N ASN A 359 -5.28 12.22 19.77
CA ASN A 359 -5.91 11.56 18.64
C ASN A 359 -5.59 12.28 17.32
N VAL A 360 -5.82 13.60 17.28
CA VAL A 360 -5.65 14.46 16.10
C VAL A 360 -4.83 15.71 16.47
N ILE A 361 -3.88 16.09 15.63
CA ILE A 361 -3.14 17.36 15.72
C ILE A 361 -3.23 18.07 14.38
N ILE A 362 -3.72 19.31 14.38
CA ILE A 362 -3.75 20.18 13.20
C ILE A 362 -2.73 21.30 13.44
N HIS A 363 -1.92 21.60 12.43
CA HIS A 363 -0.85 22.61 12.48
C HIS A 363 -1.26 23.92 11.84
#